data_AF-A0A2D9M7P5-F1
#
_entry.id   AF-A0A2D9M7P5-F1
#
_cell.length_a   1.000
_cell.length_b   1.000
_cell.length_c   1.000
_cell.angle_alpha   90.00
_cell.angle_beta   90.00
_cell.angle_gamma   90.00
#
_symmetry.space_group_name_H-M   'P 1'
#
loop_
_entity.id
_entity.type
_entity.pdbx_description
1 polymer ?
#
loop_
_entity_poly.entity_id
_entity_poly.type
_entity_poly.pdbx_seq_one_letter_code
_entity_poly.pdbx_strand_id
1 'polypeptide(L)'
;GQKYYDWEIKGVPLRLDIGPRDVENGNAFAARRTGGKHPLPISDIESSVRSELTEIQATLLKASEEHRASIVRFANNLTELDSEGAIFEVAFCGTDADAEVLEKSSGLTLLGEALEPFAEPKPCIVSGEMTTTRQHLARMY
;
A
#
# COMPACT_ATOMS: atom_id res chain seq x y z
N GLY A 1 14.93 0.30 27.40
CA GLY A 1 15.00 1.76 27.25
C GLY A 1 15.50 2.10 25.87
N GLN A 2 16.80 2.34 25.71
CA GLN A 2 17.42 2.72 24.43
C GLN A 2 17.29 1.68 23.32
N LYS A 3 17.60 0.40 23.63
CA LYS A 3 17.49 -0.71 22.66
C LYS A 3 16.11 -0.83 22.02
N TYR A 4 15.04 -0.42 22.72
CA TYR A 4 13.68 -0.50 22.18
C TYR A 4 13.49 0.46 21.02
N TYR A 5 13.90 1.72 21.20
CA TYR A 5 13.83 2.76 20.17
C TYR A 5 14.74 2.45 18.98
N ASP A 6 15.95 1.93 19.23
CA ASP A 6 16.89 1.59 18.15
C ASP A 6 16.29 0.56 17.17
N TRP A 7 15.61 -0.46 17.69
CA TRP A 7 14.99 -1.49 16.85
C TRP A 7 13.69 -1.02 16.21
N GLU A 8 12.98 -0.11 16.85
CA GLU A 8 11.76 0.47 16.30
C GLU A 8 12.03 1.40 15.12
N ILE A 9 13.09 2.22 15.20
CA ILE A 9 13.55 3.07 14.10
C ILE A 9 14.05 2.24 12.92
N LYS A 10 14.70 1.10 13.20
CA LYS A 10 15.13 0.14 12.17
C LYS A 10 13.98 -0.63 11.52
N GLY A 11 12.74 -0.48 12.02
CA GLY A 11 11.57 -1.15 11.47
C GLY A 11 11.54 -2.66 11.70
N VAL A 12 12.17 -3.16 12.78
CA VAL A 12 12.10 -4.59 13.10
C VAL A 12 10.64 -4.98 13.37
N PRO A 13 10.08 -5.97 12.65
CA PRO A 13 8.64 -6.25 12.71
C PRO A 13 8.20 -6.84 14.06
N LEU A 14 9.03 -7.69 14.66
CA LEU A 14 8.75 -8.39 15.91
C LEU A 14 9.99 -8.34 16.82
N ARG A 15 9.78 -7.95 18.08
CA ARG A 15 10.81 -7.98 19.12
C ARG A 15 10.40 -8.91 20.25
N LEU A 16 11.30 -9.79 20.67
CA LEU A 16 11.13 -10.63 21.85
C LEU A 16 11.84 -10.02 23.04
N ASP A 17 11.08 -9.61 24.04
CA ASP A 17 11.58 -9.15 25.33
C ASP A 17 11.66 -10.36 26.27
N ILE A 18 12.86 -10.68 26.76
CA ILE A 18 13.11 -11.84 27.63
C ILE A 18 13.71 -11.35 28.95
N GLY A 19 12.90 -11.34 30.02
CA GLY A 19 13.34 -11.06 31.38
C GLY A 19 13.53 -12.33 32.21
N PRO A 20 14.30 -12.28 33.32
CA PRO A 20 14.51 -13.45 34.20
C PRO A 20 13.20 -14.05 34.71
N ARG A 21 12.25 -13.19 35.11
CA ARG A 21 10.91 -13.60 35.58
C ARG A 21 10.06 -14.23 34.47
N ASP A 22 10.23 -13.81 33.23
CA ASP A 22 9.45 -14.33 32.11
C ASP A 22 9.94 -15.74 31.76
N VAL A 23 11.27 -15.95 31.80
CA VAL A 23 11.89 -17.27 31.63
C VAL A 23 11.47 -18.24 32.72
N GLU A 24 11.41 -17.81 33.98
CA GLU A 24 10.88 -18.62 35.10
C GLU A 24 9.43 -19.07 34.86
N ASN A 25 8.64 -18.22 34.20
CA ASN A 25 7.26 -18.52 33.81
C ASN A 25 7.15 -19.22 32.44
N GLY A 26 8.27 -19.55 31.79
CA GLY A 26 8.31 -20.22 30.50
C GLY A 26 7.85 -19.37 29.31
N ASN A 27 7.88 -18.04 29.43
CA ASN A 27 7.37 -17.11 28.42
C ASN A 27 8.44 -16.10 27.93
N ALA A 28 8.26 -15.65 26.69
CA ALA A 28 8.91 -14.47 26.12
C ALA A 28 7.84 -13.47 25.69
N PHE A 29 8.06 -12.18 25.86
CA PHE A 29 7.07 -11.19 25.43
C PHE A 29 7.33 -10.73 24.00
N ALA A 30 6.37 -10.98 23.10
CA ALA A 30 6.35 -10.46 21.75
C ALA A 30 5.81 -9.03 21.73
N ALA A 31 6.58 -8.10 21.17
CA ALA A 31 6.14 -6.74 20.85
C ALA A 31 6.16 -6.57 19.33
N ARG A 32 4.99 -6.30 18.73
CA ARG A 32 4.84 -6.07 17.29
C ARG A 32 5.06 -4.60 16.96
N ARG A 33 5.71 -4.32 15.82
CA ARG A 33 5.85 -2.94 15.33
C ARG A 33 4.52 -2.31 14.90
N THR A 34 3.57 -3.15 14.49
CA THR A 34 2.18 -2.79 14.20
C THR A 34 1.38 -2.46 15.47
N GLY A 35 1.98 -2.58 16.65
CA GLY A 35 1.36 -2.31 17.95
C GLY A 35 0.98 -3.58 18.70
N GLY A 36 0.90 -3.46 20.03
CA GLY A 36 0.57 -4.56 20.92
C GLY A 36 1.79 -5.26 21.52
N LYS A 37 1.57 -5.89 22.68
CA LYS A 37 2.55 -6.71 23.38
C LYS A 37 1.86 -7.83 24.14
N HIS A 38 2.30 -9.07 23.96
CA HIS A 38 1.68 -10.25 24.55
C HIS A 38 2.71 -11.36 24.81
N PRO A 39 2.45 -12.28 25.75
CA PRO A 39 3.37 -13.37 26.04
C PRO A 39 3.26 -14.50 25.00
N LEU A 40 4.40 -15.11 24.67
CA LEU A 40 4.53 -16.31 23.86
C LEU A 40 5.25 -17.40 24.68
N PRO A 41 4.83 -18.67 24.57
CA PRO A 41 5.49 -19.78 25.25
C PRO A 41 6.88 -20.03 24.65
N ILE A 42 7.91 -20.10 25.48
CA ILE A 42 9.29 -20.41 25.05
C ILE A 42 9.36 -21.80 24.43
N SER A 43 8.57 -22.75 24.93
CA SER A 43 8.54 -24.13 24.44
C SER A 43 8.11 -24.26 22.98
N ASP A 44 7.34 -23.30 22.47
CA ASP A 44 6.83 -23.29 21.08
C ASP A 44 7.18 -21.96 20.37
N ILE A 45 8.32 -21.38 20.74
CA ILE A 45 8.68 -20.03 20.31
C ILE A 45 8.88 -19.93 18.80
N GLU A 46 9.41 -20.97 18.16
CA GLU A 46 9.65 -20.96 16.72
C GLU A 46 8.33 -20.89 15.94
N SER A 47 7.37 -21.76 16.27
CA SER A 47 6.05 -21.78 15.63
C SER A 47 5.31 -20.47 15.91
N SER A 48 5.33 -20.03 17.17
CA SER A 48 4.70 -18.77 17.59
C SER A 48 5.26 -17.58 16.81
N VAL A 49 6.58 -17.44 16.71
CA VAL A 49 7.23 -16.36 15.94
C VAL A 49 6.86 -16.40 14.47
N ARG A 50 6.76 -17.59 13.84
CA ARG A 50 6.31 -17.71 12.44
C ARG A 50 4.86 -17.24 12.27
N SER A 51 3.98 -17.59 13.21
CA SER A 51 2.58 -17.11 13.22
C SER A 51 2.52 -15.59 13.35
N GLU A 52 3.27 -15.03 14.30
CA GLU A 52 3.35 -13.58 14.53
C GLU A 52 3.79 -12.81 13.28
N LEU A 53 4.84 -13.28 12.60
CA LEU A 53 5.33 -12.64 11.38
C LEU A 53 4.32 -12.75 10.23
N THR A 54 3.59 -13.85 10.14
CA THR A 54 2.50 -14.03 9.16
C THR A 54 1.37 -13.04 9.43
N GLU A 55 0.96 -12.88 10.68
CA GLU A 55 -0.07 -11.91 11.07
C GLU A 55 0.36 -10.45 10.85
N ILE A 56 1.62 -10.11 11.15
CA ILE A 56 2.18 -8.79 10.86
C ILE A 56 2.13 -8.51 9.36
N GLN A 57 2.56 -9.47 8.53
CA GLN A 57 2.50 -9.32 7.08
C GLN A 57 1.07 -9.10 6.59
N ALA A 58 0.11 -9.92 7.06
CA ALA A 58 -1.28 -9.81 6.65
C ALA A 58 -1.90 -8.46 7.07
N THR A 59 -1.55 -7.97 8.26
CA THR A 59 -1.99 -6.67 8.78
C THR A 59 -1.48 -5.52 7.93
N LEU A 60 -0.19 -5.53 7.58
CA LEU A 60 0.43 -4.50 6.75
C LEU A 60 -0.12 -4.53 5.31
N LEU A 61 -0.31 -5.73 4.74
CA LEU A 61 -0.91 -5.89 3.42
C LEU A 61 -2.33 -5.30 3.39
N LYS A 62 -3.17 -5.69 4.35
CA LYS A 62 -4.54 -5.17 4.45
C LYS A 62 -4.56 -3.64 4.58
N ALA A 63 -3.73 -3.08 5.46
CA ALA A 63 -3.64 -1.63 5.62
C ALA A 63 -3.20 -0.93 4.32
N SER A 64 -2.27 -1.53 3.57
CA SER A 64 -1.84 -1.02 2.27
C SER A 64 -2.94 -1.11 1.21
N GLU A 65 -3.73 -2.18 1.20
CA GLU A 65 -4.86 -2.36 0.28
C GLU A 65 -5.96 -1.35 0.56
N GLU A 66 -6.31 -1.15 1.84
CA GLU A 66 -7.28 -0.15 2.27
C GLU A 66 -6.81 1.27 1.92
N HIS A 67 -5.53 1.58 2.18
CA HIS A 67 -4.97 2.87 1.79
C HIS A 67 -5.01 3.07 0.28
N ARG A 68 -4.56 2.09 -0.51
CA ARG A 68 -4.63 2.12 -1.98
C ARG A 68 -6.07 2.36 -2.45
N ALA A 69 -7.04 1.62 -1.92
CA ALA A 69 -8.45 1.78 -2.28
C ALA A 69 -9.02 3.16 -1.93
N SER A 70 -8.49 3.82 -0.89
CA SER A 70 -8.91 5.18 -0.50
C SER A 70 -8.33 6.31 -1.36
N ILE A 71 -7.19 6.06 -2.01
CA ILE A 71 -6.49 7.08 -2.83
C ILE A 71 -6.66 6.86 -4.33
N VAL A 72 -6.97 5.65 -4.78
CA VAL A 72 -7.25 5.34 -6.19
C VAL A 72 -8.67 5.78 -6.53
N ARG A 73 -8.81 6.64 -7.55
CA ARG A 73 -10.08 7.23 -7.96
C ARG A 73 -10.22 7.14 -9.47
N PHE A 74 -11.41 6.83 -9.95
CA PHE A 74 -11.70 6.91 -11.38
C PHE A 74 -12.06 8.35 -11.76
N ALA A 75 -11.47 8.87 -12.84
CA ALA A 75 -11.76 10.20 -13.39
C ALA A 75 -12.27 10.11 -14.83
N ASN A 76 -13.37 10.82 -15.12
CA ASN A 76 -14.01 10.85 -16.43
C ASN A 76 -13.56 12.02 -17.31
N ASN A 77 -13.04 13.07 -16.70
CA ASN A 77 -12.68 14.31 -17.36
C ASN A 77 -11.48 14.96 -16.67
N LEU A 78 -10.83 15.88 -17.37
CA LEU A 78 -9.62 16.56 -16.90
C LEU A 78 -9.85 17.39 -15.63
N THR A 79 -11.07 17.88 -15.39
CA THR A 79 -11.38 18.70 -14.20
C THR A 79 -11.43 17.90 -12.91
N GLU A 80 -11.56 16.57 -12.98
CA GLU A 80 -11.51 15.67 -11.83
C GLU A 80 -10.07 15.36 -11.37
N LEU A 81 -9.05 15.76 -12.14
CA LEU A 81 -7.64 15.44 -11.91
C LEU A 81 -6.92 16.46 -10.99
N ASP A 82 -7.58 17.00 -9.96
CA ASP A 82 -7.04 18.11 -9.16
C ASP A 82 -6.52 17.72 -7.76
N SER A 83 -6.71 16.47 -7.32
CA SER A 83 -6.49 16.11 -5.93
C SER A 83 -5.06 15.66 -5.64
N GLU A 84 -4.35 16.39 -4.78
CA GLU A 84 -3.04 15.99 -4.26
C GLU A 84 -3.13 14.64 -3.51
N GLY A 85 -2.15 13.77 -3.74
CA GLY A 85 -2.05 12.47 -3.07
C GLY A 85 -3.00 11.38 -3.58
N ALA A 86 -3.72 11.60 -4.68
CA ALA A 86 -4.53 10.59 -5.33
C ALA A 86 -3.81 9.92 -6.52
N ILE A 87 -4.27 8.72 -6.85
CA ILE A 87 -3.94 8.02 -8.10
C ILE A 87 -5.23 7.97 -8.91
N PHE A 88 -5.18 8.42 -10.14
CA PHE A 88 -6.33 8.44 -11.03
C PHE A 88 -6.31 7.27 -12.00
N GLU A 89 -7.42 6.55 -12.08
CA GLU A 89 -7.73 5.63 -13.17
C GLU A 89 -8.49 6.40 -14.24
N VAL A 90 -8.01 6.37 -15.49
CA VAL A 90 -8.68 7.02 -16.61
C VAL A 90 -8.81 6.04 -17.78
N ALA A 91 -9.85 6.24 -18.59
CA ALA A 91 -9.93 5.61 -19.89
C ALA A 91 -9.05 6.41 -20.88
N PHE A 92 -8.08 5.76 -21.49
CA PHE A 92 -7.17 6.42 -22.42
C PHE A 92 -6.69 5.46 -23.51
N CYS A 93 -7.05 5.76 -24.76
CA CYS A 93 -6.61 5.06 -25.96
C CYS A 93 -5.78 5.97 -26.88
N GLY A 94 -5.32 7.10 -26.36
CA GLY A 94 -4.62 8.12 -27.13
C GLY A 94 -3.20 7.73 -27.52
N THR A 95 -2.63 8.57 -28.37
CA THR A 95 -1.24 8.50 -28.84
C THR A 95 -0.28 9.18 -27.85
N ASP A 96 1.03 9.12 -28.13
CA ASP A 96 2.05 9.87 -27.38
C ASP A 96 1.75 11.38 -27.33
N ALA A 97 1.14 11.93 -28.39
CA ALA A 97 0.74 13.34 -28.41
C ALA A 97 -0.43 13.63 -27.45
N ASP A 98 -1.40 12.71 -27.36
CA ASP A 98 -2.52 12.84 -26.42
C ASP A 98 -2.05 12.68 -24.97
N ALA A 99 -1.07 11.81 -24.74
CA ALA A 99 -0.42 11.63 -23.45
C ALA A 99 0.29 12.92 -23.02
N GLU A 100 1.08 13.54 -23.91
CA GLU A 100 1.76 14.80 -23.62
C GLU A 100 0.78 15.93 -23.26
N VAL A 101 -0.37 16.00 -23.95
CA VAL A 101 -1.44 16.98 -23.63
C VAL A 101 -2.06 16.70 -22.26
N LEU A 102 -2.36 15.44 -21.97
CA LEU A 102 -2.94 15.01 -20.70
C LEU A 102 -2.01 15.35 -19.52
N GLU A 103 -0.72 15.07 -19.65
CA GLU A 103 0.26 15.37 -18.61
C GLU A 103 0.48 16.87 -18.41
N LYS A 104 0.60 17.65 -19.50
CA LYS A 104 0.77 19.10 -19.41
C LYS A 104 -0.45 19.81 -18.82
N SER A 105 -1.66 19.34 -19.12
CA SER A 105 -2.91 19.95 -18.66
C SER A 105 -3.24 19.59 -17.21
N SER A 106 -2.95 18.35 -16.79
CA SER A 106 -3.21 17.88 -15.42
C SER A 106 -2.06 18.13 -14.44
N GLY A 107 -0.82 18.26 -14.93
CA GLY A 107 0.38 18.27 -14.09
C GLY A 107 0.69 16.90 -13.45
N LEU A 108 0.01 15.84 -13.90
CA LEU A 108 0.21 14.45 -13.51
C LEU A 108 0.99 13.71 -14.59
N THR A 109 1.51 12.53 -14.25
CA THR A 109 2.24 11.67 -15.18
C THR A 109 1.51 10.35 -15.36
N LEU A 110 1.51 9.83 -16.59
CA LEU A 110 1.06 8.47 -16.90
C LEU A 110 2.05 7.46 -16.30
N LEU A 111 1.55 6.66 -15.36
CA LEU A 111 2.33 5.62 -14.68
C LEU A 111 2.39 4.31 -15.48
N GLY A 112 1.37 4.08 -16.32
CA GLY A 112 1.28 2.90 -17.18
C GLY A 112 -0.13 2.31 -17.26
N GLU A 113 -0.25 1.34 -18.16
CA GLU A 113 -1.49 0.64 -18.43
C GLU A 113 -1.75 -0.38 -17.32
N ALA A 114 -2.98 -0.38 -16.80
CA ALA A 114 -3.40 -1.38 -15.85
C ALA A 114 -3.49 -2.75 -16.55
N LEU A 115 -3.00 -3.79 -15.87
CA LEU A 115 -3.11 -5.17 -16.35
C LEU A 115 -4.57 -5.61 -16.56
N GLU A 116 -5.48 -5.03 -15.79
CA GLU A 116 -6.92 -5.28 -15.88
C GLU A 116 -7.61 -4.09 -16.57
N PRO A 117 -8.17 -4.29 -17.77
CA PRO A 117 -8.94 -3.24 -18.45
C PRO A 117 -10.26 -2.95 -17.71
N PHE A 118 -10.97 -1.91 -18.11
CA PHE A 118 -12.35 -1.71 -17.67
C PHE A 118 -13.27 -2.82 -18.21
N ALA A 119 -14.22 -3.26 -17.39
CA ALA A 119 -15.19 -4.27 -17.77
C ALA A 119 -16.12 -3.80 -18.91
N GLU A 120 -16.39 -2.50 -18.97
CA GLU A 120 -17.21 -1.87 -20.00
C GLU A 120 -16.42 -0.74 -20.68
N PRO A 121 -16.62 -0.51 -21.99
CA PRO A 121 -16.01 0.63 -22.67
C PRO A 121 -16.42 1.95 -22.02
N LYS A 122 -15.46 2.86 -21.88
CA LYS A 122 -15.61 4.20 -21.33
C LYS A 122 -15.02 5.24 -22.30
N PRO A 123 -15.54 6.47 -22.34
CA PRO A 123 -15.00 7.50 -23.22
C PRO A 123 -13.58 7.86 -22.79
N CYS A 124 -12.66 7.87 -23.75
CA CYS A 124 -11.29 8.30 -23.56
C CYS A 124 -11.26 9.74 -23.04
N ILE A 125 -10.48 9.99 -21.99
CA ILE A 125 -10.43 11.28 -21.31
C ILE A 125 -9.92 12.42 -22.22
N VAL A 126 -9.20 12.09 -23.31
CA VAL A 126 -8.70 13.05 -24.31
C VAL A 126 -9.53 13.01 -25.60
N SER A 127 -9.62 11.86 -26.27
CA SER A 127 -10.25 11.75 -27.60
C SER A 127 -11.76 11.56 -27.56
N GLY A 128 -12.34 11.16 -26.41
CA GLY A 128 -13.75 10.81 -26.27
C GLY A 128 -14.14 9.45 -26.88
N GLU A 129 -13.22 8.75 -27.55
CA GLU A 129 -13.47 7.42 -28.13
C GLU A 129 -13.71 6.37 -27.05
N MET A 130 -14.63 5.44 -27.29
CA MET A 130 -14.92 4.39 -26.32
C MET A 130 -13.78 3.36 -26.27
N THR A 131 -13.19 3.18 -25.08
CA THR A 131 -12.10 2.25 -24.84
C THR A 131 -12.26 1.52 -23.51
N THR A 132 -11.74 0.30 -23.42
CA THR A 132 -11.58 -0.44 -22.16
C THR A 132 -10.20 -0.26 -21.56
N THR A 133 -9.26 0.37 -22.27
CA THR A 133 -7.90 0.61 -21.79
C THR A 133 -7.93 1.51 -20.57
N ARG A 134 -7.36 1.00 -19.47
CA ARG A 134 -7.27 1.70 -18.19
C ARG A 134 -5.83 2.13 -17.96
N GLN A 135 -5.61 3.42 -17.77
CA GLN A 135 -4.31 3.99 -17.44
C GLN A 135 -4.32 4.55 -16.02
N HIS A 136 -3.18 4.46 -15.33
CA HIS A 136 -2.96 5.12 -14.04
C HIS A 136 -2.23 6.44 -14.22
N LEU A 137 -2.72 7.51 -13.59
CA LEU A 137 -2.07 8.81 -13.52
C LEU A 137 -1.84 9.21 -12.07
N ALA A 138 -0.66 9.73 -11.78
CA ALA A 138 -0.40 10.35 -10.48
C ALA A 138 0.71 11.38 -10.59
N ARG A 139 0.88 12.15 -9.51
CA ARG A 139 2.06 12.98 -9.35
C ARG A 139 3.23 12.11 -8.93
N MET A 140 4.31 12.11 -9.71
CA MET A 140 5.55 11.42 -9.33
C MET A 140 6.31 12.20 -8.25
N TYR A 141 7.08 11.47 -7.44
CA TYR A 141 7.86 11.99 -6.31
C TYR A 141 9.15 12.69 -6.76
#